data_AF-A0A7D9MEU6-F1
#
_entry.id   AF-A0A7D9MEU6-F1
#
_cell.length_a   1.000
_cell.length_b   1.000
_cell.length_c   1.000
_cell.angle_alpha   90.00
_cell.angle_beta   90.00
_cell.angle_gamma   90.00
#
_symmetry.space_group_name_H-M   'P 1'
#
loop_
_entity.id
_entity.type
_entity.pdbx_description
1 polymer ?
#
loop_
_entity_poly.entity_id
_entity_poly.type
_entity_poly.pdbx_seq_one_letter_code
_entity_poly.pdbx_strand_id
1 'polypeptide(L)'
;LCVTRWSSRVDSVRGVRDRFVDIWKRLTVVLLTSKDKKERDEAVGIKKNIAKIDFIINLVLWERILSCTNSASKELQSKSVDLSAASRLLCISLSELRYLRNSWETVRMTANALAASWGIPIEFEKRRKRGIKQFFDELASDSRIEDSERAFKINNWQA
;
A
#
# COMPACT_ATOMS: atom_id res chain seq x y z
N LEU A 1 -16.72 -19.19 13.93
CA LEU A 1 -15.26 -19.44 13.93
C LEU A 1 -14.69 -18.88 12.62
N CYS A 2 -13.90 -17.81 12.65
CA CYS A 2 -13.40 -17.17 11.43
C CYS A 2 -12.21 -17.97 10.86
N VAL A 3 -12.44 -18.69 9.77
CA VAL A 3 -11.44 -19.51 9.07
C VAL A 3 -10.39 -18.65 8.33
N THR A 4 -10.57 -17.33 8.18
CA THR A 4 -9.83 -16.58 7.14
C THR A 4 -9.51 -15.12 7.49
N ARG A 5 -8.68 -14.90 8.51
CA ARG A 5 -8.07 -13.55 8.72
C ARG A 5 -7.36 -13.03 7.47
N TRP A 6 -6.72 -13.92 6.70
CA TRP A 6 -6.04 -13.55 5.46
C TRP A 6 -7.00 -13.30 4.30
N SER A 7 -8.06 -14.10 4.13
CA SER A 7 -8.96 -13.87 2.99
C SER A 7 -9.75 -12.57 3.13
N SER A 8 -10.25 -12.26 4.32
CA SER A 8 -10.93 -10.96 4.52
C SER A 8 -10.01 -9.78 4.21
N ARG A 9 -8.72 -9.86 4.54
CA ARG A 9 -7.73 -8.82 4.18
C ARG A 9 -7.50 -8.74 2.67
N VAL A 10 -7.38 -9.88 1.99
CA VAL A 10 -7.27 -9.94 0.52
C VAL A 10 -8.49 -9.29 -0.13
N ASP A 11 -9.70 -9.65 0.31
CA ASP A 11 -10.95 -9.15 -0.25
C ASP A 11 -11.09 -7.64 -0.02
N SER A 12 -10.69 -7.14 1.16
CA SER A 12 -10.67 -5.70 1.44
C SER A 12 -9.69 -4.94 0.52
N VAL A 13 -8.46 -5.43 0.36
CA VAL A 13 -7.45 -4.78 -0.49
C VAL A 13 -7.89 -4.79 -1.96
N ARG A 14 -8.39 -5.93 -2.45
CA ARG A 14 -8.96 -6.03 -3.80
C ARG A 14 -10.17 -5.14 -3.97
N GLY A 15 -11.05 -5.08 -2.97
CA GLY A 15 -12.22 -4.20 -2.97
C GLY A 15 -11.83 -2.73 -3.15
N VAL A 16 -10.79 -2.27 -2.44
CA VAL A 16 -10.28 -0.89 -2.61
C VAL A 16 -9.71 -0.67 -4.01
N ARG A 17 -8.90 -1.61 -4.52
CA ARG A 17 -8.28 -1.51 -5.84
C ARG A 17 -9.33 -1.50 -6.96
N ASP A 18 -10.23 -2.48 -6.95
CA ASP A 18 -11.17 -2.74 -8.05
C ASP A 18 -12.33 -1.73 -8.03
N ARG A 19 -12.69 -1.19 -6.85
CA ARG A 19 -13.79 -0.22 -6.68
C ARG A 19 -13.30 1.18 -6.40
N PHE A 20 -12.04 1.51 -6.69
CA PHE A 20 -11.46 2.81 -6.42
C PHE A 20 -12.33 3.98 -6.92
N VAL A 21 -12.78 3.91 -8.18
CA VAL A 21 -13.61 4.96 -8.80
C VAL A 21 -14.93 5.15 -8.06
N ASP A 22 -15.54 4.07 -7.61
CA ASP A 22 -16.80 4.14 -6.86
C ASP A 22 -16.59 4.69 -5.46
N ILE A 23 -15.53 4.27 -4.77
CA ILE A 23 -15.13 4.85 -3.48
C ILE A 23 -14.91 6.35 -3.65
N TRP A 24 -14.18 6.76 -4.68
CA TRP A 24 -13.93 8.16 -4.98
C TRP A 24 -15.22 8.97 -5.17
N LYS A 25 -16.16 8.44 -5.99
CA LYS A 25 -17.47 9.04 -6.23
C LYS A 25 -18.29 9.15 -4.95
N ARG A 26 -18.34 8.08 -4.14
CA ARG A 26 -19.09 8.07 -2.88
C ARG A 26 -18.55 9.09 -1.88
N LEU A 27 -17.23 9.18 -1.75
CA LEU A 27 -16.61 10.22 -0.92
C LEU A 27 -16.93 11.63 -1.43
N THR A 28 -16.97 11.84 -2.76
CA THR A 28 -17.41 13.14 -3.32
C THR A 28 -18.87 13.45 -2.97
N VAL A 29 -19.77 12.47 -3.03
CA VAL A 29 -21.16 12.66 -2.62
C VAL A 29 -21.25 13.09 -1.16
N VAL A 30 -20.58 12.37 -0.26
CA VAL A 30 -20.54 12.72 1.18
C VAL A 30 -20.06 14.16 1.40
N LEU A 31 -19.02 14.58 0.69
CA LEU A 31 -18.50 15.94 0.77
C LEU A 31 -19.49 17.03 0.37
N LEU A 32 -20.36 16.73 -0.60
CA LEU A 32 -21.33 17.68 -1.15
C LEU A 32 -22.68 17.66 -0.42
N THR A 33 -23.08 16.50 0.13
CA THR A 33 -24.43 16.31 0.67
C THR A 33 -24.50 16.21 2.18
N SER A 34 -23.40 15.85 2.87
CA SER A 34 -23.44 15.71 4.32
C SER A 34 -23.55 17.07 5.01
N LYS A 35 -24.39 17.12 6.05
CA LYS A 35 -24.53 18.29 6.94
C LYS A 35 -23.57 18.22 8.13
N ASP A 36 -23.01 17.04 8.43
CA ASP A 36 -22.03 16.88 9.50
C ASP A 36 -20.65 17.28 8.99
N LYS A 37 -20.05 18.29 9.65
CA LYS A 37 -18.71 18.74 9.35
C LYS A 37 -17.68 17.62 9.54
N LYS A 38 -17.86 16.75 10.55
CA LYS A 38 -16.93 15.67 10.85
C LYS A 38 -16.86 14.66 9.70
N GLU A 39 -18.02 14.24 9.20
CA GLU A 39 -18.10 13.32 8.05
C GLU A 39 -17.43 13.91 6.81
N ARG A 40 -17.61 15.22 6.57
CA ARG A 40 -16.97 15.92 5.46
C ARG A 40 -15.45 15.96 5.63
N ASP A 41 -14.97 16.34 6.80
CA ASP A 41 -13.53 16.43 7.07
C ASP A 41 -12.86 15.04 6.96
N GLU A 42 -13.52 13.99 7.45
CA GLU A 42 -13.06 12.60 7.27
C GLU A 42 -13.02 12.20 5.79
N ALA A 43 -14.06 12.51 5.02
CA ALA A 43 -14.09 12.21 3.59
C ALA A 43 -12.99 12.95 2.82
N VAL A 44 -12.68 14.21 3.17
CA VAL A 44 -11.53 14.94 2.61
C VAL A 44 -10.23 14.21 2.94
N GLY A 45 -10.04 13.84 4.21
CA GLY A 45 -8.86 13.12 4.67
C GLY A 45 -8.64 11.80 3.94
N ILE A 46 -9.69 11.00 3.79
CA ILE A 46 -9.65 9.72 3.07
C ILE A 46 -9.30 9.95 1.60
N LYS A 47 -9.99 10.85 0.89
CA LYS A 47 -9.69 11.16 -0.53
C LYS A 47 -8.24 11.58 -0.71
N LYS A 48 -7.75 12.46 0.17
CA LYS A 48 -6.35 12.91 0.12
C LYS A 48 -5.37 11.77 0.33
N ASN A 49 -5.68 10.81 1.22
CA ASN A 49 -4.80 9.68 1.51
C ASN A 49 -4.76 8.67 0.36
N ILE A 50 -5.93 8.24 -0.13
CA ILE A 50 -6.00 7.22 -1.21
C ILE A 50 -5.51 7.75 -2.57
N ALA A 51 -5.42 9.07 -2.74
CA ALA A 51 -4.85 9.74 -3.92
C ALA A 51 -3.33 9.95 -3.85
N LYS A 52 -2.63 9.34 -2.88
CA LYS A 52 -1.16 9.42 -2.81
C LYS A 52 -0.54 8.25 -3.54
N ILE A 53 0.52 8.49 -4.30
CA ILE A 53 1.28 7.41 -4.93
C ILE A 53 1.82 6.40 -3.91
N ASP A 54 2.25 6.86 -2.73
CA ASP A 54 2.64 6.03 -1.59
C ASP A 54 1.56 5.00 -1.23
N PHE A 55 0.29 5.42 -1.20
CA PHE A 55 -0.83 4.55 -0.88
C PHE A 55 -1.06 3.51 -1.98
N ILE A 56 -0.98 3.92 -3.25
CA ILE A 56 -1.17 3.03 -4.39
C ILE A 56 -0.05 1.97 -4.48
N ILE A 57 1.21 2.38 -4.25
CA ILE A 57 2.35 1.44 -4.17
C ILE A 57 2.12 0.41 -3.06
N ASN A 58 1.72 0.87 -1.87
CA ASN A 58 1.39 -0.03 -0.77
C ASN A 58 0.21 -0.95 -1.12
N LEU A 59 -0.82 -0.45 -1.78
CA LEU A 59 -1.97 -1.23 -2.19
C LEU A 59 -1.58 -2.39 -3.13
N VAL A 60 -0.77 -2.11 -4.16
CA VAL A 60 -0.24 -3.12 -5.09
C VAL A 60 0.61 -4.15 -4.35
N LEU A 61 1.50 -3.69 -3.48
CA LEU A 61 2.38 -4.55 -2.71
C LEU A 61 1.59 -5.49 -1.78
N TRP A 62 0.67 -4.91 -0.99
CA TRP A 62 -0.15 -5.67 -0.04
C TRP A 62 -1.04 -6.68 -0.73
N GLU A 63 -1.60 -6.35 -1.89
CA GLU A 63 -2.42 -7.29 -2.65
C GLU A 63 -1.65 -8.57 -3.00
N ARG A 64 -0.41 -8.43 -3.49
CA ARG A 64 0.43 -9.58 -3.85
C ARG A 64 0.85 -10.40 -2.64
N ILE A 65 1.36 -9.74 -1.60
CA ILE A 65 1.78 -10.38 -0.34
C ILE A 65 0.61 -11.15 0.28
N LEU A 66 -0.55 -10.52 0.38
CA LEU A 66 -1.72 -11.14 0.99
C LEU A 66 -2.26 -12.26 0.10
N SER A 67 -2.24 -12.12 -1.22
CA SER A 67 -2.71 -13.16 -2.14
C SER A 67 -1.90 -14.44 -2.01
N CYS A 68 -0.56 -14.38 -2.06
CA CYS A 68 0.27 -15.58 -1.94
C CYS A 68 0.15 -16.22 -0.54
N THR A 69 0.16 -15.39 0.51
CA THR A 69 0.00 -15.85 1.90
C THR A 69 -1.36 -16.54 2.11
N ASN A 70 -2.43 -15.95 1.57
CA ASN A 70 -3.78 -16.49 1.67
C ASN A 70 -3.92 -17.83 0.93
N SER A 71 -3.32 -17.97 -0.26
CA SER A 71 -3.33 -19.23 -1.01
C SER A 71 -2.69 -20.37 -0.21
N ALA A 72 -1.48 -20.17 0.32
CA ALA A 72 -0.83 -21.17 1.17
C ALA A 72 -1.61 -21.44 2.47
N SER A 73 -2.14 -20.38 3.09
CA SER A 73 -2.95 -20.48 4.31
C SER A 73 -4.24 -21.29 4.11
N LYS A 74 -4.90 -21.15 2.97
CA LYS A 74 -6.12 -21.92 2.66
C LYS A 74 -5.83 -23.41 2.49
N GLU A 75 -4.75 -23.74 1.80
CA GLU A 75 -4.35 -25.13 1.59
C GLU A 75 -4.03 -25.83 2.91
N LEU A 76 -3.20 -25.19 3.75
CA LEU A 76 -2.80 -25.71 5.07
C LEU A 76 -3.96 -25.86 6.04
N GLN A 77 -5.04 -25.09 5.87
CA GLN A 77 -6.22 -25.12 6.74
C GLN A 77 -7.37 -25.93 6.13
N SER A 78 -7.17 -26.55 4.96
CA SER A 78 -8.19 -27.39 4.34
C SER A 78 -8.44 -28.63 5.19
N LYS A 79 -9.67 -29.17 5.16
CA LYS A 79 -10.00 -30.40 5.91
C LYS A 79 -9.31 -31.65 5.36
N SER A 80 -8.90 -31.59 4.10
CA SER A 80 -8.25 -32.65 3.34
C SER A 80 -6.90 -32.15 2.84
N VAL A 81 -6.00 -31.80 3.78
CA VAL A 81 -4.71 -31.20 3.44
C VAL A 81 -3.90 -32.15 2.55
N ASP A 82 -3.56 -31.69 1.36
CA ASP A 82 -2.49 -32.27 0.57
C ASP A 82 -1.16 -31.59 0.95
N LEU A 83 -0.33 -32.30 1.72
CA LEU A 83 0.96 -31.78 2.17
C LEU A 83 1.90 -31.42 1.00
N SER A 84 1.79 -32.14 -0.13
CA SER A 84 2.58 -31.85 -1.33
C SER A 84 2.12 -30.54 -1.98
N ALA A 85 0.80 -30.36 -2.12
CA ALA A 85 0.23 -29.10 -2.61
C ALA A 85 0.55 -27.91 -1.68
N ALA A 86 0.43 -28.10 -0.36
CA ALA A 86 0.74 -27.09 0.64
C ALA A 86 2.23 -26.70 0.59
N SER A 87 3.13 -27.67 0.53
CA SER A 87 4.58 -27.44 0.39
C SER A 87 4.89 -26.65 -0.89
N ARG A 88 4.29 -27.04 -2.02
CA ARG A 88 4.44 -26.31 -3.29
C ARG A 88 3.97 -24.86 -3.18
N LEU A 89 2.81 -24.61 -2.59
CA LEU A 89 2.28 -23.26 -2.40
C LEU A 89 3.15 -22.42 -1.46
N LEU A 90 3.72 -23.01 -0.41
CA LEU A 90 4.68 -22.33 0.45
C LEU A 90 5.96 -21.94 -0.30
N CYS A 91 6.50 -22.84 -1.13
CA CYS A 91 7.66 -22.54 -1.97
C CYS A 91 7.36 -21.41 -2.97
N ILE A 92 6.19 -21.45 -3.63
CA ILE A 92 5.75 -20.39 -4.54
C ILE A 92 5.62 -19.06 -3.79
N SER A 93 4.93 -19.05 -2.64
CA SER A 93 4.78 -17.85 -1.82
C SER A 93 6.11 -17.29 -1.35
N LEU A 94 7.04 -18.14 -0.92
CA LEU A 94 8.39 -17.71 -0.54
C LEU A 94 9.14 -17.11 -1.72
N SER A 95 9.03 -17.71 -2.91
CA SER A 95 9.65 -17.19 -4.12
C SER A 95 9.07 -15.82 -4.52
N GLU A 96 7.75 -15.65 -4.46
CA GLU A 96 7.07 -14.38 -4.75
C GLU A 96 7.49 -13.31 -3.74
N LEU A 97 7.54 -13.61 -2.44
CA LEU A 97 7.98 -12.65 -1.42
C LEU A 97 9.44 -12.24 -1.61
N ARG A 98 10.33 -13.17 -2.00
CA ARG A 98 11.73 -12.87 -2.34
C ARG A 98 11.86 -12.02 -3.60
N TYR A 99 11.06 -12.32 -4.62
CA TYR A 99 10.97 -11.52 -5.83
C TYR A 99 10.50 -10.11 -5.50
N LEU A 100 9.40 -9.97 -4.76
CA LEU A 100 8.84 -8.69 -4.36
C LEU A 100 9.84 -7.85 -3.59
N ARG A 101 10.60 -8.41 -2.64
CA ARG A 101 11.64 -7.66 -1.90
C ARG A 101 12.63 -6.90 -2.81
N ASN A 102 12.94 -7.47 -3.97
CA ASN A 102 13.91 -6.89 -4.90
C ASN A 102 13.25 -6.14 -6.07
N SER A 103 11.93 -6.22 -6.23
CA SER A 103 11.20 -5.75 -7.41
C SER A 103 10.54 -4.39 -7.22
N TRP A 104 11.28 -3.43 -6.63
CA TRP A 104 10.79 -2.07 -6.40
C TRP A 104 10.25 -1.44 -7.68
N GLU A 105 11.03 -1.53 -8.75
CA GLU A 105 10.69 -0.87 -10.01
C GLU A 105 9.43 -1.47 -10.63
N THR A 106 9.27 -2.80 -10.61
CA THR A 106 8.08 -3.47 -11.13
C THR A 106 6.82 -3.08 -10.35
N VAL A 107 6.89 -3.05 -9.02
CA VAL A 107 5.76 -2.65 -8.17
C VAL A 107 5.44 -1.17 -8.41
N ARG A 108 6.46 -0.31 -8.51
CA ARG A 108 6.30 1.10 -8.81
C ARG A 108 5.65 1.32 -10.18
N MET A 109 6.13 0.68 -11.23
CA MET A 109 5.54 0.79 -12.58
C MET A 109 4.07 0.36 -12.58
N THR A 110 3.74 -0.72 -11.88
CA THR A 110 2.35 -1.19 -11.74
C THR A 110 1.49 -0.15 -11.02
N ALA A 111 2.00 0.44 -9.93
CA ALA A 111 1.32 1.49 -9.20
C ALA A 111 1.16 2.77 -10.03
N ASN A 112 2.15 3.15 -10.82
CA ASN A 112 2.10 4.30 -11.72
C ASN A 112 1.03 4.10 -12.80
N ALA A 113 0.94 2.91 -13.39
CA ALA A 113 -0.09 2.58 -14.38
C ALA A 113 -1.50 2.65 -13.76
N LEU A 114 -1.68 2.15 -12.53
CA LEU A 114 -2.94 2.29 -11.79
C LEU A 114 -3.26 3.75 -11.48
N ALA A 115 -2.29 4.52 -10.97
CA ALA A 115 -2.45 5.93 -10.67
C ALA A 115 -2.88 6.72 -11.92
N ALA A 116 -2.23 6.48 -13.06
CA ALA A 116 -2.60 7.07 -14.33
C ALA A 116 -4.04 6.70 -14.74
N SER A 117 -4.44 5.44 -14.58
CA SER A 117 -5.83 5.00 -14.87
C SER A 117 -6.87 5.66 -13.97
N TRP A 118 -6.48 6.08 -12.77
CA TRP A 118 -7.34 6.76 -11.79
C TRP A 118 -7.24 8.29 -11.85
N GLY A 119 -6.40 8.84 -12.74
CA GLY A 119 -6.18 10.29 -12.85
C GLY A 119 -5.44 10.90 -11.66
N ILE A 120 -4.60 10.11 -10.99
CA ILE A 120 -3.84 10.52 -9.80
C ILE A 120 -2.40 10.88 -10.19
N PRO A 121 -1.83 11.98 -9.67
CA PRO A 121 -0.42 12.32 -9.88
C PRO A 121 0.52 11.21 -9.40
N ILE A 122 1.51 10.90 -10.21
CA ILE A 122 2.52 9.86 -9.93
C ILE A 122 3.64 10.40 -9.01
N GLU A 123 3.69 11.72 -8.81
CA GLU A 123 4.71 12.37 -7.99
C GLU A 123 4.46 12.20 -6.49
N PHE A 124 5.54 11.94 -5.75
CA PHE A 124 5.50 11.90 -4.29
C PHE A 124 5.23 13.30 -3.73
N GLU A 125 4.36 13.38 -2.71
CA GLU A 125 4.10 14.64 -2.01
C GLU A 125 5.40 15.17 -1.38
N LYS A 126 5.80 16.39 -1.75
CA LYS A 126 6.93 17.08 -1.12
C LYS A 126 6.59 17.36 0.34
N ARG A 127 7.29 16.71 1.28
CA ARG A 127 7.14 17.00 2.71
C ARG A 127 7.91 18.25 3.09
N ARG A 128 7.32 19.07 3.99
CA ARG A 128 8.00 20.23 4.55
C ARG A 128 9.30 19.80 5.24
N LYS A 129 10.41 20.40 4.83
CA LYS A 129 11.70 20.23 5.50
C LYS A 129 11.59 20.83 6.91
N ARG A 130 11.84 20.02 7.95
CA ARG A 130 12.01 20.55 9.31
C ARG A 130 13.40 21.16 9.36
N GLY A 131 13.49 22.48 9.53
CA GLY A 131 14.77 23.13 9.82
C GLY A 131 15.33 22.60 11.13
N ILE A 132 16.53 22.05 11.09
CA ILE A 132 17.31 21.72 12.28
C ILE A 132 18.24 22.91 12.52
N LYS A 133 18.32 23.36 13.77
CA LYS A 133 19.26 24.42 14.15
C LYS A 133 20.66 23.82 14.13
N GLN A 134 21.52 24.33 13.24
CA GLN A 134 22.93 23.95 13.20
C GLN A 134 23.74 24.94 14.05
N PHE A 135 24.61 24.44 14.92
CA PHE A 135 25.52 25.27 15.71
C PHE A 135 26.88 25.40 15.02
N PHE A 136 27.63 26.45 15.37
CA PHE A 136 28.86 26.86 14.67
C PHE A 136 29.93 25.76 14.59
N ASP A 137 30.01 24.88 15.59
CA ASP A 137 31.02 23.82 15.68
C ASP A 137 30.56 22.45 15.13
N GLU A 138 29.36 22.34 14.56
CA GLU A 138 28.85 21.06 14.04
C GLU A 138 29.44 20.74 12.66
N LEU A 139 30.32 19.72 12.62
CA LEU A 139 31.04 19.25 11.43
C LEU A 139 30.16 18.51 10.41
N ALA A 140 28.98 18.01 10.80
CA ALA A 140 28.05 17.35 9.89
C ALA A 140 26.61 17.50 10.37
N SER A 141 25.74 18.08 9.53
CA SER A 141 24.30 17.97 9.71
C SER A 141 23.84 16.56 9.32
N ASP A 142 23.08 15.87 10.18
CA ASP A 142 22.32 14.68 9.80
C ASP A 142 21.32 15.07 8.70
N SER A 143 21.75 14.93 7.45
CA SER A 143 21.00 15.38 6.29
C SER A 143 19.90 14.38 5.99
N ARG A 144 18.65 14.82 6.19
CA ARG A 144 17.48 14.02 5.83
C ARG A 144 17.47 13.82 4.32
N ILE A 145 17.14 12.60 3.87
CA ILE A 145 16.95 12.28 2.46
C ILE A 145 15.94 13.27 1.86
N GLU A 146 16.38 14.09 0.91
CA GLU A 146 15.56 15.15 0.33
C GLU A 146 14.51 14.62 -0.65
N ASP A 147 14.87 13.54 -1.34
CA ASP A 147 14.03 12.86 -2.33
C ASP A 147 12.95 12.05 -1.59
N SER A 148 11.69 12.45 -1.78
CA SER A 148 10.55 11.82 -1.11
C SER A 148 10.32 10.38 -1.53
N GLU A 149 10.67 10.02 -2.77
CA GLU A 149 10.62 8.64 -3.25
C GLU A 149 11.73 7.82 -2.60
N ARG A 150 12.98 8.30 -2.61
CA ARG A 150 14.09 7.59 -1.95
C ARG A 150 13.82 7.41 -0.46
N ALA A 151 13.28 8.42 0.20
CA ALA A 151 12.88 8.34 1.60
C ALA A 151 11.77 7.29 1.81
N PHE A 152 10.77 7.24 0.93
CA PHE A 152 9.72 6.23 1.01
C PHE A 152 10.30 4.82 0.81
N LYS A 153 11.14 4.63 -0.20
CA LYS A 153 11.80 3.35 -0.51
C LYS A 153 12.66 2.89 0.67
N ILE A 154 13.53 3.74 1.20
CA ILE A 154 14.41 3.35 2.31
C ILE A 154 13.58 2.99 3.55
N ASN A 155 12.61 3.82 3.92
CA ASN A 155 11.86 3.66 5.17
C ASN A 155 10.80 2.56 5.15
N ASN A 156 10.23 2.24 3.98
CA ASN A 156 9.10 1.30 3.89
C ASN A 156 9.42 0.02 3.10
N TRP A 157 10.48 0.04 2.28
CA TRP A 157 10.83 -1.08 1.41
C TRP A 157 12.14 -1.77 1.82
N GLN A 158 13.12 -1.00 2.31
CA GLN A 158 14.44 -1.49 2.71
C GLN A 158 14.66 -1.54 4.22
N ALA A 159 13.65 -1.16 5.01
CA ALA A 159 13.69 -1.14 6.47
C ALA A 159 13.54 -2.53 7.10
#